data_AF-A0A7C4ZV34-F1
#
_entry.id   AF-A0A7C4ZV34-F1
#
_cell.length_a   1.000
_cell.length_b   1.000
_cell.length_c   1.000
_cell.angle_alpha   90.00
_cell.angle_beta   90.00
_cell.angle_gamma   90.00
#
_symmetry.space_group_name_H-M   'P 1'
#
loop_
_entity.id
_entity.type
_entity.pdbx_description
1 polymer ?
#
loop_
_entity_poly.entity_id
_entity_poly.type
_entity_poly.pdbx_seq_one_letter_code
_entity_poly.pdbx_strand_id
1 'polypeptide(L)'
;MKTLTVRLPEPLVAEIEAESRRRKVSKSDIVRERLSAPAEQSESAPPAIADLIGSVDGLASDLSARKKARLRSTGYGERRR
;
A
#
# COMPACT_ATOMS: atom_id res chain seq x y z
N MET A 1 -11.76 5.79 30.46
CA MET A 1 -12.31 5.32 29.16
C MET A 1 -13.26 6.38 28.63
N LYS A 2 -13.07 6.84 27.39
CA LYS A 2 -14.06 7.69 26.72
C LYS A 2 -15.02 6.78 25.96
N THR A 3 -16.32 7.09 25.99
CA THR A 3 -17.35 6.30 25.28
C THR A 3 -17.61 6.94 23.92
N LEU A 4 -17.62 6.12 22.88
CA LEU A 4 -17.91 6.51 21.50
C LEU A 4 -19.10 5.68 21.01
N THR A 5 -20.13 6.35 20.50
CA THR A 5 -21.30 5.67 19.90
C THR A 5 -21.23 5.83 18.39
N VAL A 6 -21.19 4.71 17.66
CA VAL A 6 -21.05 4.70 16.20
C VAL A 6 -22.09 3.77 15.60
N ARG A 7 -22.63 4.15 14.43
CA ARG A 7 -23.45 3.25 13.61
C ARG A 7 -22.53 2.42 12.73
N LEU A 8 -22.62 1.11 12.86
CA LEU A 8 -21.83 0.16 12.08
C LEU A 8 -22.71 -0.56 11.07
N PRO A 9 -22.17 -0.92 9.89
CA PRO A 9 -22.87 -1.82 8.98
C PRO A 9 -23.17 -3.16 9.64
N GLU A 10 -24.36 -3.73 9.37
CA GLU A 10 -24.77 -5.05 9.84
C GLU A 10 -23.74 -6.16 9.64
N PRO A 11 -23.07 -6.31 8.47
CA PRO A 11 -22.09 -7.38 8.30
C PRO A 11 -20.93 -7.28 9.29
N LEU A 12 -20.46 -6.05 9.57
CA LEU A 12 -19.35 -5.84 10.50
C LEU A 12 -19.76 -6.19 11.94
N VAL A 13 -21.01 -5.91 12.31
CA VAL A 13 -21.55 -6.30 13.62
C VAL A 13 -21.61 -7.82 13.73
N ALA A 14 -22.09 -8.51 12.70
CA ALA A 14 -22.18 -9.98 12.68
C ALA A 14 -20.79 -10.64 12.83
N GLU A 15 -19.76 -10.10 12.17
CA GLU A 15 -18.37 -10.56 12.32
C GLU A 15 -17.85 -10.38 13.76
N ILE A 16 -18.07 -9.21 14.36
CA ILE A 16 -17.66 -8.94 15.75
C ILE A 16 -18.38 -9.87 16.71
N GLU A 17 -19.67 -10.15 16.48
CA GLU A 17 -20.43 -11.10 17.29
C GLU A 17 -19.92 -12.54 17.16
N ALA A 18 -19.63 -12.99 15.94
CA ALA A 18 -19.07 -14.31 15.70
C ALA A 18 -17.72 -14.47 16.40
N GLU A 19 -16.86 -13.45 16.32
CA GLU A 19 -15.57 -13.45 17.00
C GLU A 19 -15.73 -13.41 18.53
N SER A 20 -16.67 -12.62 19.05
CA SER A 20 -17.00 -12.55 20.48
C SER A 20 -17.40 -13.92 21.01
N ARG A 21 -18.26 -14.64 20.29
CA ARG A 21 -18.66 -16.00 20.65
C ARG A 21 -17.50 -16.99 20.56
N ARG A 22 -16.68 -16.90 19.51
CA ARG A 22 -15.52 -17.79 19.31
C ARG A 22 -14.48 -17.64 20.40
N ARG A 23 -14.14 -16.39 20.77
CA ARG A 23 -13.08 -16.05 21.72
C ARG A 23 -13.58 -15.90 23.17
N LYS A 24 -14.90 -15.93 23.39
CA LYS A 24 -15.57 -15.71 24.69
C LYS A 24 -15.18 -14.38 25.37
N VAL A 25 -14.98 -13.34 24.56
CA VAL A 25 -14.65 -11.98 25.01
C VAL A 25 -15.80 -11.02 24.65
N SER A 26 -15.90 -9.87 25.33
CA SER A 26 -16.97 -8.93 25.03
C SER A 26 -16.79 -8.29 23.65
N LYS A 27 -17.91 -7.91 23.00
CA LYS A 27 -17.88 -7.19 21.72
C LYS A 27 -17.03 -5.92 21.82
N SER A 28 -17.14 -5.20 22.94
CA SER A 28 -16.38 -3.97 23.19
C SER A 28 -14.89 -4.24 23.42
N ASP A 29 -14.49 -5.41 23.93
CA ASP A 29 -13.07 -5.79 24.02
C ASP A 29 -12.50 -6.04 22.62
N ILE A 30 -13.23 -6.75 21.75
CA ILE A 30 -12.81 -6.95 20.35
C ILE A 30 -12.69 -5.63 19.61
N VAL A 31 -13.68 -4.73 19.76
CA VAL A 31 -13.62 -3.41 19.13
C VAL A 31 -12.44 -2.60 19.65
N ARG A 32 -12.19 -2.62 20.96
CA ARG A 32 -11.02 -1.94 21.54
C ARG A 32 -9.70 -2.54 21.06
N GLU A 33 -9.59 -3.86 21.01
CA GLU A 33 -8.40 -4.57 20.51
C GLU A 33 -8.14 -4.19 19.05
N ARG A 34 -9.14 -4.27 18.18
CA ARG A 34 -9.01 -3.89 16.75
C ARG A 34 -8.69 -2.41 16.54
N LEU A 35 -9.25 -1.51 17.34
CA LEU A 35 -8.94 -0.06 17.28
C LEU A 35 -7.57 0.28 17.86
N SER A 36 -7.07 -0.52 18.79
CA SER A 36 -5.76 -0.32 19.45
C SER A 36 -4.64 -1.04 18.72
N ALA A 37 -4.96 -2.06 17.93
CA ALA A 37 -4.03 -2.68 17.03
C ALA A 37 -3.44 -1.57 16.15
N PRO A 38 -2.11 -1.44 16.06
CA PRO A 38 -1.54 -0.56 15.07
C PRO A 38 -2.17 -0.98 13.75
N ALA A 39 -2.74 -0.02 13.01
CA ALA A 39 -3.12 -0.29 11.64
C ALA A 39 -1.89 -0.97 11.04
N GLU A 40 -2.03 -2.24 10.62
CA GLU A 40 -1.05 -2.80 9.72
C GLU A 40 -1.15 -1.87 8.53
N GLN A 41 -0.30 -0.85 8.55
CA GLN A 41 0.18 -0.20 7.36
C GLN A 41 0.63 -1.41 6.59
N SER A 42 -0.23 -1.88 5.67
CA SER A 42 0.20 -2.75 4.61
C SER A 42 1.44 -2.01 4.13
N GLU A 43 2.62 -2.55 4.45
CA GLU A 43 3.87 -1.96 3.98
C GLU A 43 3.57 -1.72 2.53
N SER A 44 3.48 -0.45 2.13
CA SER A 44 3.25 -0.16 0.72
C SER A 44 4.39 -0.89 0.08
N ALA A 45 4.11 -1.98 -0.63
CA ALA A 45 5.14 -2.86 -1.14
C ALA A 45 6.21 -1.93 -1.71
N PRO A 46 7.47 -2.02 -1.25
CA PRO A 46 8.50 -1.05 -1.60
C PRO A 46 8.34 -0.78 -3.08
N PRO A 47 8.12 0.51 -3.47
CA PRO A 47 7.45 0.83 -4.72
C PRO A 47 8.09 -0.03 -5.78
N ALA A 48 7.33 -0.91 -6.45
CA ALA A 48 7.91 -1.97 -7.31
C ALA A 48 8.90 -1.42 -8.37
N ILE A 49 8.92 -0.10 -8.54
CA ILE A 49 9.85 0.72 -9.30
C ILE A 49 11.27 0.78 -8.69
N ALA A 50 11.47 0.72 -7.38
CA ALA A 50 12.78 0.75 -6.72
C ALA A 50 13.64 -0.44 -7.16
N ASP A 51 13.05 -1.63 -7.24
CA ASP A 51 13.69 -2.83 -7.79
C ASP A 51 13.92 -2.75 -9.30
N LEU A 52 13.31 -1.79 -10.00
CA LEU A 52 13.51 -1.58 -11.45
C LEU A 52 14.65 -0.59 -11.75
N ILE A 53 15.10 0.20 -10.78
CA ILE A 53 16.20 1.16 -10.96
C ILE A 53 17.52 0.37 -10.98
N GLY A 54 18.09 0.19 -12.17
CA GLY A 54 19.34 -0.56 -12.38
C GLY A 54 19.17 -2.01 -12.83
N SER A 55 17.93 -2.50 -12.94
CA SER A 55 17.61 -3.88 -13.36
C SER A 55 17.59 -4.10 -14.88
N VAL A 56 18.03 -3.11 -15.65
CA VAL A 56 18.14 -3.22 -17.11
C VAL A 56 19.60 -3.10 -17.49
N ASP A 57 20.18 -4.23 -17.88
CA ASP A 57 21.56 -4.31 -18.37
C ASP A 57 21.74 -3.49 -19.66
N GLY A 58 22.91 -2.85 -19.80
CA GLY A 58 23.28 -2.06 -20.98
C GLY A 58 22.78 -0.62 -21.00
N LEU A 59 22.05 -0.18 -19.98
CA LEU A 59 21.73 1.25 -19.79
C LEU A 59 22.91 2.00 -19.16
N ALA A 60 23.03 3.29 -19.50
CA ALA A 60 24.04 4.15 -18.91
C ALA A 60 23.74 4.37 -17.42
N SER A 61 24.77 4.27 -16.58
CA SER A 61 24.68 4.44 -15.12
C SER A 61 24.09 5.79 -14.68
N ASP A 62 24.10 6.79 -15.56
CA ASP A 62 23.48 8.09 -15.30
C ASP A 62 22.65 8.58 -16.51
N LEU A 63 21.36 8.30 -16.45
CA LEU A 63 20.36 8.82 -17.39
C LEU A 63 19.91 10.24 -17.04
N SER A 64 20.24 10.73 -15.84
CA SER A 64 19.78 12.02 -15.34
C SER A 64 20.63 13.18 -15.88
N ALA A 65 21.96 13.06 -15.86
CA ALA A 65 22.84 14.15 -16.30
C ALA A 65 22.91 14.32 -17.83
N ARG A 66 22.68 13.26 -18.61
CA ARG A 66 22.81 13.30 -20.09
C ARG A 66 21.51 12.98 -20.85
N LYS A 67 20.37 13.33 -20.25
CA LYS A 67 19.01 13.04 -20.75
C LYS A 67 18.80 13.41 -22.23
N LYS A 68 19.13 14.63 -22.64
CA LYS A 68 18.90 15.10 -24.03
C LYS A 68 19.72 14.34 -25.08
N ALA A 69 20.97 14.02 -24.77
CA ALA A 69 21.85 13.30 -25.70
C ALA A 69 21.35 11.87 -25.93
N ARG A 70 20.88 11.20 -24.87
CA ARG A 70 20.34 9.84 -24.97
C ARG A 70 19.03 9.77 -25.73
N LEU A 71 18.08 10.65 -25.43
CA LEU A 71 16.80 10.69 -26.17
C LEU A 71 17.04 10.87 -27.68
N ARG A 72 17.99 11.73 -28.07
CA ARG A 72 18.36 11.87 -29.48
C ARG A 72 18.97 10.60 -30.07
N SER A 73 19.89 9.94 -29.35
CA SER A 73 20.52 8.69 -29.83
C SER A 73 19.55 7.53 -30.02
N THR A 74 18.42 7.52 -29.30
CA THR A 74 17.38 6.50 -29.42
C THR A 74 16.31 6.85 -30.47
N GLY A 75 16.51 7.90 -31.27
CA GLY A 75 15.54 8.36 -32.27
C GLY A 75 14.27 8.97 -31.66
N TYR A 76 14.30 9.37 -30.39
CA TYR A 76 13.13 9.95 -29.73
C TYR A 76 12.79 11.31 -30.34
N GLY A 77 11.55 11.46 -30.80
CA GLY A 77 11.07 12.68 -31.46
C GLY A 77 11.23 12.68 -32.97
N GLU A 78 11.82 11.64 -33.57
CA GLU A 78 11.77 11.47 -35.01
C GLU A 78 10.39 11.00 -35.45
N ARG A 79 9.84 11.67 -36.47
CA ARG A 79 8.54 11.33 -37.03
C ARG A 79 8.72 10.03 -37.81
N ARG A 80 8.05 8.94 -37.37
CA ARG A 80 8.02 7.69 -38.15
C ARG A 80 7.48 8.01 -39.54
N ARG A 81 8.27 7.70 -40.57
CA ARG A 81 7.84 7.77 -41.97
C ARG A 81 6.87 6.63 -42.28
#